data_AF-A0A8T7K3E1-F1
#
_entry.id   AF-A0A8T7K3E1-F1
#
_cell.length_a   1.000
_cell.length_b   1.000
_cell.length_c   1.000
_cell.angle_alpha   90.00
_cell.angle_beta   90.00
_cell.angle_gamma   90.00
#
_symmetry.space_group_name_H-M   'P 1'
#
loop_
_entity.id
_entity.type
_entity.pdbx_description
1 polymer ?
#
loop_
_entity_poly.entity_id
_entity_poly.type
_entity_poly.pdbx_seq_one_letter_code
_entity_poly.pdbx_strand_id
1 'polypeptide(L)'
;MRKFYAPSHTVESLRDCLAQVEPVKLLGMELLKQGSLQPQGGWFPTGIARSQMVEAVIELVSYTRRCAYAATQISQLAAVPLTSVQLMEYGL
;
A
#
# COMPACT_ATOMS: atom_id res chain seq x y z
N MET A 1 -27.30 -25.94 6.79
CA MET A 1 -26.05 -25.81 6.00
C MET A 1 -26.17 -24.58 5.09
N ARG A 2 -25.55 -23.46 5.44
CA ARG A 2 -25.50 -22.27 4.56
C ARG A 2 -24.44 -22.51 3.50
N LYS A 3 -24.86 -22.68 2.25
CA LYS A 3 -23.97 -22.67 1.09
C LYS A 3 -23.52 -21.23 0.88
N PHE A 4 -22.27 -20.92 1.20
CA PHE A 4 -21.66 -19.67 0.76
C PHE A 4 -21.42 -19.80 -0.74
N TYR A 5 -22.25 -19.12 -1.53
CA TYR A 5 -22.03 -18.96 -2.96
C TYR A 5 -20.83 -18.01 -3.09
N ALA A 6 -19.63 -18.56 -3.32
CA ALA A 6 -18.50 -17.72 -3.70
C ALA A 6 -18.83 -17.14 -5.09
N PRO A 7 -18.89 -15.80 -5.26
CA PRO A 7 -19.01 -15.23 -6.59
C PRO A 7 -17.82 -15.74 -7.41
N SER A 8 -18.08 -16.16 -8.65
CA SER A 8 -17.01 -16.53 -9.58
C SER A 8 -16.14 -15.29 -9.81
N HIS A 9 -15.03 -15.19 -9.09
CA HIS A 9 -14.09 -14.10 -9.24
C HIS A 9 -13.48 -14.19 -10.65
N THR A 10 -14.00 -13.42 -11.59
CA THR A 10 -13.39 -13.27 -12.93
C THR A 10 -12.20 -12.33 -12.85
N VAL A 11 -11.35 -12.32 -13.87
CA VAL A 11 -10.17 -11.43 -13.93
C VAL A 11 -10.59 -9.96 -13.84
N GLU A 12 -11.75 -9.60 -14.42
CA GLU A 12 -12.33 -8.27 -14.34
C GLU A 12 -12.68 -7.91 -12.89
N SER A 13 -13.22 -8.86 -12.11
CA SER A 13 -13.53 -8.63 -10.69
C SER A 13 -12.26 -8.41 -9.84
N LEU A 14 -11.13 -9.03 -10.19
CA LEU A 14 -9.84 -8.81 -9.53
C LEU A 14 -9.28 -7.43 -9.86
N ARG A 15 -9.31 -7.04 -11.14
CA ARG A 15 -8.91 -5.69 -11.56
C ARG A 15 -9.72 -4.61 -10.86
N ASP A 16 -11.04 -4.77 -10.84
CA ASP A 16 -11.94 -3.80 -10.21
C ASP A 16 -11.74 -3.75 -8.70
N CYS A 17 -11.41 -4.88 -8.07
CA CYS A 17 -11.05 -4.95 -6.65
C CYS A 17 -9.72 -4.23 -6.35
N LEU A 18 -8.71 -4.36 -7.22
CA LEU A 18 -7.44 -3.65 -7.08
C LEU A 18 -7.60 -2.14 -7.33
N ALA A 19 -8.43 -1.75 -8.29
CA ALA A 19 -8.70 -0.35 -8.60
C ALA A 19 -9.44 0.40 -7.47
N GLN A 20 -10.16 -0.32 -6.62
CA GLN A 20 -10.87 0.24 -5.46
C GLN A 20 -10.00 0.34 -4.20
N VAL A 21 -8.76 -0.13 -4.24
CA VAL A 21 -7.86 -0.01 -3.08
C VAL A 21 -7.51 1.46 -2.87
N GLU A 22 -7.97 2.02 -1.75
CA GLU A 22 -7.66 3.40 -1.43
C GLU A 22 -6.14 3.62 -1.30
N PRO A 23 -5.62 4.77 -1.77
CA PRO A 23 -4.24 5.13 -1.57
C PRO A 23 -3.90 5.13 -0.08
N VAL A 24 -2.78 4.49 0.26
CA VAL A 24 -2.28 4.42 1.63
C VAL A 24 -1.88 5.82 2.08
N LYS A 25 -2.49 6.28 3.17
CA LYS A 25 -2.20 7.57 3.81
C LYS A 25 -1.64 7.31 5.20
N LEU A 26 -0.34 7.52 5.37
CA LEU A 26 0.34 7.44 6.65
C LEU A 26 0.86 8.83 7.01
N LEU A 27 0.69 9.23 8.27
CA LEU A 27 1.17 10.51 8.80
C LEU A 27 2.66 10.72 8.46
N GLY A 28 3.48 9.69 8.66
CA GLY A 28 4.90 9.77 8.33
C GLY A 28 5.19 10.05 6.84
N MET A 29 4.40 9.50 5.93
CA MET A 29 4.54 9.79 4.50
C MET A 29 4.11 11.21 4.16
N GLU A 30 3.04 11.71 4.79
CA GLU A 30 2.59 13.09 4.58
C GLU A 30 3.59 14.11 5.13
N LEU A 31 4.20 13.84 6.29
CA LEU A 31 5.25 14.68 6.86
C LEU A 31 6.50 14.73 5.97
N LEU A 32 6.88 13.60 5.36
CA LEU A 32 8.01 13.56 4.40
C LEU A 32 7.70 14.36 3.12
N LYS A 33 6.48 14.23 2.57
CA LYS A 33 6.04 15.03 1.41
C LYS A 33 6.11 16.52 1.71
N GLN A 34 5.63 16.94 2.89
CA GLN A 34 5.69 18.35 3.31
C GLN A 34 7.14 18.85 3.45
N GLY A 35 8.04 18.03 4.00
CA GLY A 35 9.47 18.33 4.10
C GLY A 35 10.13 18.52 2.72
N SER A 36 9.77 17.68 1.75
CA SER A 36 10.31 17.75 0.37
C SER A 36 9.93 19.03 -0.40
N LEU A 37 8.89 19.74 0.07
CA LEU A 37 8.44 21.01 -0.49
C LEU A 37 9.15 22.23 0.13
N GLN A 38 10.03 22.04 1.11
CA GLN A 38 10.76 23.16 1.73
C GLN A 38 11.82 23.72 0.77
N PRO A 39 11.91 25.06 0.58
CA PRO A 39 12.85 25.70 -0.35
C PRO A 39 14.33 25.40 -0.06
N GLN A 40 14.64 24.98 1.16
CA GLN A 40 16.00 24.76 1.66
C GLN A 40 16.55 23.36 1.29
N GLY A 41 15.76 22.50 0.62
CA GLY A 41 16.20 21.14 0.26
C GLY A 41 16.44 20.21 1.46
N GLY A 42 15.91 20.56 2.64
CA GLY A 42 16.09 19.77 3.84
C GLY A 42 15.31 18.46 3.78
N TRP A 43 16.02 17.33 3.76
CA TRP A 43 15.41 15.99 3.84
C TRP A 43 14.58 15.80 5.12
N PHE A 44 14.95 16.51 6.20
CA PHE A 44 14.29 16.38 7.50
C PHE A 44 13.28 17.51 7.71
N PRO A 45 11.98 17.18 7.83
CA PRO A 45 10.99 18.19 8.12
C PRO A 45 11.24 18.83 9.49
N THR A 46 11.27 20.16 9.50
CA THR A 46 11.49 20.99 10.68
C THR A 46 10.16 21.52 11.23
N GLY A 47 10.10 21.79 12.53
CA GLY A 47 8.88 22.33 13.17
C GLY A 47 7.79 21.31 13.47
N ILE A 48 8.06 20.01 13.39
CA ILE A 48 7.12 18.96 13.80
C ILE A 48 7.21 18.74 15.31
N ALA A 49 6.07 18.64 15.97
CA ALA A 49 6.02 18.31 17.39
C ALA A 49 6.57 16.90 17.64
N ARG A 50 7.33 16.71 18.72
CA ARG A 50 7.91 15.39 19.08
C ARG A 50 6.86 14.28 19.15
N SER A 51 5.68 14.58 19.69
CA SER A 51 4.57 13.62 19.77
C SER A 51 4.13 13.13 18.39
N GLN A 52 4.00 14.03 17.41
CA GLN A 52 3.64 13.70 16.04
C GLN A 52 4.71 12.86 15.34
N MET A 53 6.00 13.15 15.59
CA MET A 53 7.10 12.33 15.07
C MET A 53 7.05 10.90 15.63
N VAL A 54 6.78 10.74 16.92
CA VAL A 54 6.65 9.42 17.55
C VAL A 54 5.49 8.63 16.92
N GLU A 55 4.33 9.27 16.77
CA GLU A 55 3.16 8.65 16.15
C GLU A 55 3.43 8.23 14.70
N ALA A 56 4.01 9.12 13.90
CA ALA A 56 4.39 8.85 12.51
C ALA A 56 5.34 7.65 12.38
N VAL A 57 6.34 7.54 13.27
CA VAL A 57 7.28 6.42 13.27
C VAL A 57 6.59 5.11 13.67
N ILE A 58 5.75 5.14 14.72
CA ILE A 58 4.98 3.96 15.16
C ILE A 58 4.09 3.46 14.03
N GLU A 59 3.42 4.37 13.33
CA GLU A 59 2.52 4.05 12.24
C GLU A 59 3.28 3.41 11.07
N LEU A 60 4.40 3.99 10.63
CA LEU A 60 5.23 3.46 9.56
C LEU A 60 5.77 2.05 9.89
N VAL A 61 6.29 1.85 11.10
CA VAL A 61 6.81 0.54 11.54
C VAL A 61 5.68 -0.50 11.61
N SER A 62 4.51 -0.11 12.11
CA SER A 62 3.35 -1.01 12.20
C SER A 62 2.81 -1.39 10.82
N TYR A 63 2.74 -0.42 9.91
CA TYR A 63 2.31 -0.65 8.54
C TYR A 63 3.29 -1.57 7.79
N THR A 64 4.59 -1.27 7.83
CA THR A 64 5.62 -2.09 7.17
C THR A 64 5.65 -3.53 7.69
N ARG A 65 5.44 -3.75 9.00
CA ARG A 65 5.29 -5.10 9.57
C ARG A 65 4.09 -5.84 9.00
N ARG A 66 2.94 -5.17 8.87
CA ARG A 66 1.73 -5.77 8.26
C ARG A 66 1.97 -6.12 6.79
N CYS A 67 2.62 -5.23 6.04
CA CYS A 67 2.98 -5.50 4.64
C CYS A 67 3.93 -6.69 4.52
N ALA A 68 4.97 -6.78 5.37
CA ALA A 68 5.90 -7.91 5.35
C ALA A 68 5.18 -9.23 5.66
N TYR A 69 4.30 -9.24 6.67
CA TYR A 69 3.47 -10.41 6.97
C TYR A 69 2.57 -10.78 5.79
N ALA A 70 1.83 -9.83 5.24
CA ALA A 70 0.95 -10.05 4.09
C ALA A 70 1.73 -10.57 2.87
N ALA A 71 2.89 -10.00 2.55
CA ALA A 71 3.75 -10.47 1.47
C ALA A 71 4.20 -11.92 1.68
N THR A 72 4.51 -12.29 2.93
CA THR A 72 4.87 -13.68 3.28
C THR A 72 3.70 -14.64 3.11
N GLN A 73 2.47 -14.21 3.41
CA GLN A 73 1.27 -15.03 3.19
C GLN A 73 0.95 -15.17 1.70
N ILE A 74 1.07 -14.06 0.94
CA ILE A 74 0.81 -14.05 -0.50
C ILE A 74 1.82 -14.92 -1.26
N SER A 75 3.10 -14.91 -0.86
CA SER A 75 4.13 -15.72 -1.53
C SER A 75 3.91 -17.24 -1.39
N GLN A 76 3.08 -17.67 -0.43
CA GLN A 76 2.70 -19.07 -0.25
C GLN A 76 1.52 -19.48 -1.14
N LEU A 77 0.86 -18.52 -1.81
CA LEU A 77 -0.24 -18.80 -2.71
C LEU A 77 0.29 -19.14 -4.12
N ALA A 78 -0.41 -20.03 -4.82
CA ALA A 78 -0.12 -20.29 -6.21
C ALA A 78 -0.39 -19.03 -7.04
N ALA A 79 0.62 -18.56 -7.77
CA ALA A 79 0.47 -17.41 -8.66
C ALA A 79 -0.60 -17.71 -9.72
N VAL A 80 -1.53 -16.78 -9.93
CA VAL A 80 -2.47 -16.83 -11.05
C VAL A 80 -1.84 -16.04 -12.20
N PRO A 81 -1.34 -16.70 -13.26
CA PRO A 81 -0.71 -16.00 -14.37
C PRO A 81 -1.78 -15.23 -15.15
N LEU A 82 -1.66 -13.90 -15.16
CA LEU A 82 -2.49 -13.04 -15.99
C LEU A 82 -1.94 -13.04 -17.42
N THR A 83 -2.33 -14.03 -18.22
CA THR A 83 -1.85 -14.17 -19.60
C THR A 83 -2.63 -13.34 -20.63
N SER A 84 -3.81 -12.84 -20.25
CA SER A 84 -4.72 -12.12 -21.14
C SER A 84 -4.80 -10.61 -20.88
N VAL A 85 -4.17 -10.11 -19.80
CA VAL A 85 -4.24 -8.70 -19.42
C VAL A 85 -2.96 -8.00 -19.86
N GLN A 86 -3.06 -7.05 -20.78
CA GLN A 86 -1.97 -6.12 -21.07
C GLN A 86 -1.91 -5.05 -19.99
N LEU A 87 -0.98 -5.21 -19.04
CA LEU A 87 -0.66 -4.18 -18.06
C LEU A 87 0.38 -3.23 -18.68
N MET A 88 -0.11 -2.13 -19.28
CA MET A 88 0.74 -1.11 -19.92
C MET A 88 1.83 -0.55 -18.97
N GLU A 89 1.56 -0.54 -17.67
CA GLU A 89 2.45 -0.02 -16.63
C GLU A 89 3.67 -0.91 -16.30
N TYR A 90 3.74 -2.12 -16.86
CA TYR A 90 4.89 -3.04 -16.75
C TYR A 90 5.45 -3.49 -18.11
N GLY A 91 5.04 -2.83 -19.20
CA GLY A 91 5.63 -3.07 -20.53
C GLY A 91 7.03 -2.48 -20.60
N LEU A 92 8.03 -3.32 -20.92
CA LEU A 92 9.32 -2.88 -21.44
C LEU A 92 9.15 -2.27 -22.83
#